data_AF-A0A9D9VHK6-F1
#
_entry.id   AF-A0A9D9VHK6-F1
#
_cell.length_a   1.000
_cell.length_b   1.000
_cell.length_c   1.000
_cell.angle_alpha   90.00
_cell.angle_beta   90.00
_cell.angle_gamma   90.00
#
_symmetry.space_group_name_H-M   'P 1'
#
loop_
_entity.id
_entity.type
_entity.pdbx_description
1 polymer ?
#
loop_
_entity_poly.entity_id
_entity_poly.type
_entity_poly.pdbx_seq_one_letter_code
_entity_poly.pdbx_strand_id
1 'polypeptide(L)'
;MHYRSFFLGWGTLVFGLGCVVLGIVFVVRPRVDTTVVPVYEAPVDVVVSSVTSTRAPIVPLVASTGTAALHAPPLRYLSLVKGDPKLLKDELAVHVPVLMYHHIRKMKPKFTSKDRQYSVTPEHFQAQMEGLVRAGYTTITPRELEEAIEGNGTLPKKPVLLTFDDGYKEHSTIVLPILKRLNLKAIYFIISDMTKVNAHMSVKMIQEADQSGLITIASHTREHPFLARLSSASRVPQIVGSKEELEKIVEHPIYDFAYPFGSWNQVVANEVEAAGYALGFGIRLGSIHGDSSRYQLRRIRVLDGEDVVPILDLFSKKGD
;
A
#
# COMPACT_ATOMS: atom_id res chain seq x y z
N MET A 1 39.93 18.21 62.51
CA MET A 1 39.91 19.61 62.95
C MET A 1 38.58 20.24 62.55
N HIS A 2 37.91 20.87 63.52
CA HIS A 2 36.72 21.72 63.40
C HIS A 2 36.89 22.82 62.30
N TYR A 3 35.89 23.44 61.68
CA TYR A 3 34.72 24.12 62.24
C TYR A 3 33.64 24.33 61.15
N ARG A 4 32.38 24.45 61.60
CA ARG A 4 31.22 24.95 60.86
C ARG A 4 31.32 26.46 60.60
N SER A 5 30.63 26.98 59.57
CA SER A 5 29.86 28.24 59.66
C SER A 5 28.83 28.37 58.54
N PHE A 6 27.60 28.72 58.95
CA PHE A 6 26.45 29.14 58.16
C PHE A 6 26.57 30.63 57.78
N PHE A 7 26.00 31.06 56.64
CA PHE A 7 25.43 32.41 56.49
C PHE A 7 24.25 32.42 55.51
N LEU A 8 23.23 33.21 55.89
CA LEU A 8 21.91 33.45 55.29
C LEU A 8 21.93 34.51 54.16
N GLY A 9 20.92 34.42 53.27
CA GLY A 9 20.24 35.55 52.60
C GLY A 9 21.00 36.16 51.40
N TRP A 10 20.40 36.62 50.31
CA TRP A 10 19.10 37.27 50.11
C TRP A 10 18.63 37.07 48.67
N GLY A 11 17.31 37.01 48.48
CA GLY A 11 16.69 37.08 47.16
C GLY A 11 16.76 38.49 46.56
N THR A 12 16.86 38.54 45.23
CA THR A 12 16.49 39.71 44.43
C THR A 12 15.72 39.23 43.20
N LEU A 13 14.41 39.48 43.24
CA LEU A 13 13.53 39.52 42.08
C LEU A 13 13.90 40.79 41.29
N VAL A 14 14.21 40.66 40.00
CA VAL A 14 14.28 41.80 39.09
C VAL A 14 13.23 41.59 38.01
N PHE A 15 12.18 42.41 38.07
CA PHE A 15 11.25 42.67 36.98
C PHE A 15 11.99 43.46 35.88
N GLY A 16 12.08 42.89 34.69
CA GLY A 16 12.56 43.57 33.49
C GLY A 16 11.41 43.81 32.52
N LEU A 17 11.02 45.07 32.41
CA LEU A 17 10.01 45.64 31.51
C LEU A 17 10.14 45.17 30.06
N GLY A 18 9.00 44.99 29.41
CA GLY A 18 8.88 44.81 27.97
C GLY A 18 9.27 46.07 27.19
N CYS A 19 9.93 45.84 26.06
CA CYS A 19 10.00 46.79 24.95
C CYS A 19 9.28 46.17 23.76
N VAL A 20 8.11 46.75 23.44
CA VAL A 20 7.42 46.55 22.17
C VAL A 20 8.22 47.31 21.10
N VAL A 21 8.89 46.59 20.22
CA VAL A 21 9.44 47.18 18.99
C VAL A 21 8.38 47.06 17.90
N LEU A 22 7.71 48.18 17.64
CA LEU A 22 6.85 48.36 16.48
C LEU A 22 7.71 48.36 15.21
N GLY A 23 7.44 47.41 14.33
CA GLY A 23 8.07 47.28 13.04
C GLY A 23 7.61 48.34 12.04
N ILE A 24 8.56 48.80 11.21
CA ILE A 24 8.28 49.35 9.89
C ILE A 24 9.02 48.46 8.89
N VAL A 25 8.31 47.51 8.29
CA VAL A 25 8.80 46.73 7.16
C VAL A 25 8.41 47.48 5.90
N PHE A 26 9.41 48.03 5.19
CA PHE A 26 9.23 48.50 3.82
C PHE A 26 8.99 47.30 2.91
N VAL A 27 7.75 47.14 2.43
CA VAL A 27 7.42 46.22 1.35
C VAL A 27 7.89 46.85 0.04
N VAL A 28 9.10 46.49 -0.41
CA VAL A 28 9.52 46.72 -1.80
C VAL A 28 8.80 45.66 -2.65
N ARG A 29 7.78 46.08 -3.39
CA ARG A 29 7.14 45.22 -4.42
C ARG A 29 8.12 45.07 -5.60
N PRO A 30 8.47 43.86 -6.04
CA PRO A 30 9.12 43.70 -7.34
C PRO A 30 8.14 44.08 -8.45
N ARG A 31 8.57 44.93 -9.38
CA ARG A 31 7.89 45.13 -10.67
C ARG A 31 7.92 43.80 -11.42
N VAL A 32 6.76 43.25 -11.72
CA VAL A 32 6.61 42.23 -12.76
C VAL A 32 6.69 42.97 -14.08
N ASP A 33 7.78 42.77 -14.81
CA ASP A 33 7.93 43.23 -16.17
C ASP A 33 7.13 42.27 -17.06
N THR A 34 5.96 42.69 -17.52
CA THR A 34 5.16 41.92 -18.48
C THR A 34 5.76 42.12 -19.86
N THR A 35 6.73 41.29 -20.23
CA THR A 35 7.09 41.10 -21.63
C THR A 35 6.05 40.19 -22.28
N VAL A 36 5.22 40.81 -23.11
CA VAL A 36 4.31 40.14 -24.03
C VAL A 36 5.15 39.35 -25.03
N VAL A 37 5.12 38.02 -24.97
CA VAL A 37 5.70 37.15 -25.99
C VAL A 37 4.68 37.05 -27.13
N PRO A 38 5.02 37.37 -28.38
CA PRO A 38 4.10 37.20 -29.50
C PRO A 38 3.89 35.71 -29.80
N VAL A 39 2.62 35.32 -29.92
CA VAL A 39 2.19 34.02 -30.46
C VAL A 39 2.57 33.98 -31.94
N TYR A 40 3.45 33.05 -32.31
CA TYR A 40 3.75 32.76 -33.71
C TYR A 40 2.87 31.57 -34.14
N GLU A 41 1.83 31.84 -34.91
CA GLU A 41 1.10 30.80 -35.65
C GLU A 41 1.96 30.34 -36.83
N ALA A 42 2.27 29.05 -36.89
CA ALA A 42 2.90 28.43 -38.05
C ALA A 42 1.81 27.97 -39.06
N PRO A 43 2.02 28.16 -40.38
CA PRO A 43 1.05 27.76 -41.39
C PRO A 43 0.99 26.24 -41.55
N VAL A 44 -0.23 25.73 -41.70
CA VAL A 44 -0.53 24.32 -42.03
C VAL A 44 -0.46 24.17 -43.54
N ASP A 45 0.62 23.56 -44.05
CA ASP A 45 0.68 23.13 -45.44
C ASP A 45 -0.01 21.77 -45.60
N VAL A 46 -1.18 21.82 -46.23
CA VAL A 46 -1.90 20.65 -46.72
C VAL A 46 -1.27 20.24 -48.06
N VAL A 47 -0.54 19.13 -48.08
CA VAL A 47 -0.12 18.47 -49.31
C VAL A 47 -0.95 17.20 -49.50
N VAL A 48 -1.93 17.30 -50.40
CA VAL A 48 -2.59 16.15 -51.01
C VAL A 48 -1.70 15.65 -52.14
N SER A 49 -1.29 14.39 -52.12
CA SER A 49 -0.85 13.71 -53.34
C SER A 49 -1.25 12.24 -53.34
N SER A 50 -1.60 11.80 -54.53
CA SER A 50 -2.45 10.67 -54.88
C SER A 50 -1.72 9.34 -55.06
N VAL A 51 -2.48 8.28 -54.81
CA VAL A 51 -2.29 6.84 -55.07
C VAL A 51 -1.38 6.47 -56.25
N THR A 52 -0.53 5.46 -56.06
CA THR A 52 -0.33 4.42 -57.07
C THR A 52 -0.02 3.06 -56.45
N SER A 53 -0.65 2.05 -57.06
CA SER A 53 -0.66 0.63 -56.73
C SER A 53 0.56 -0.08 -57.29
N THR A 54 1.19 -0.95 -56.50
CA THR A 54 1.91 -2.13 -57.03
C THR A 54 1.79 -3.32 -56.07
N ARG A 55 1.49 -4.47 -56.66
CA ARG A 55 1.10 -5.76 -56.07
C ARG A 55 2.35 -6.65 -55.97
N ALA A 56 2.51 -7.41 -54.88
CA ALA A 56 3.51 -8.48 -54.75
C ALA A 56 2.95 -9.66 -53.92
N PRO A 57 3.49 -10.89 -54.05
CA PRO A 57 2.69 -12.10 -54.28
C PRO A 57 2.35 -12.94 -53.04
N ILE A 58 1.31 -13.77 -53.21
CA ILE A 58 0.82 -14.83 -52.31
C ILE A 58 1.55 -16.15 -52.65
N VAL A 59 2.10 -16.84 -51.65
CA VAL A 59 2.43 -18.29 -51.66
C VAL A 59 2.35 -18.84 -50.21
N PRO A 60 2.19 -20.14 -49.93
CA PRO A 60 0.96 -20.71 -49.39
C PRO A 60 1.08 -21.24 -47.95
N LEU A 61 -0.11 -21.48 -47.39
CA LEU A 61 -0.38 -22.16 -46.13
C LEU A 61 0.19 -23.59 -46.12
N VAL A 62 1.03 -23.91 -45.14
CA VAL A 62 1.33 -25.30 -44.74
C VAL A 62 0.86 -25.48 -43.30
N ALA A 63 -0.13 -26.35 -43.15
CA ALA A 63 -0.62 -26.82 -41.87
C ALA A 63 0.41 -27.74 -41.20
N SER A 64 0.60 -27.57 -39.90
CA SER A 64 1.22 -28.57 -39.04
C SER A 64 0.35 -28.74 -37.81
N THR A 65 -0.24 -29.92 -37.74
CA THR A 65 -1.12 -30.45 -36.70
C THR A 65 -0.34 -30.69 -35.40
N GLY A 66 -0.81 -30.10 -34.32
CA GLY A 66 -0.37 -30.40 -32.96
C GLY A 66 -1.54 -30.25 -31.99
N THR A 67 -2.28 -31.34 -31.80
CA THR A 67 -3.34 -31.48 -30.80
C THR A 67 -2.79 -31.26 -29.39
N ALA A 68 -3.21 -30.17 -28.76
CA ALA A 68 -3.25 -30.05 -27.30
C ALA A 68 -4.71 -29.76 -26.93
N ALA A 69 -5.36 -30.74 -26.33
CA ALA A 69 -6.70 -30.62 -25.81
C ALA A 69 -6.75 -29.48 -24.79
N LEU A 70 -7.43 -28.38 -25.14
CA LEU A 70 -7.89 -27.37 -24.20
C LEU A 70 -8.91 -28.04 -23.27
N HIS A 71 -8.45 -28.60 -22.16
CA HIS A 71 -9.29 -28.77 -20.98
C HIS A 71 -9.50 -27.39 -20.35
N ALA A 72 -10.48 -26.67 -20.89
CA ALA A 72 -11.08 -25.53 -20.21
C ALA A 72 -11.86 -26.05 -18.99
N PRO A 73 -11.54 -25.63 -17.75
CA PRO A 73 -12.48 -25.77 -16.65
C PRO A 73 -13.57 -24.68 -16.77
N PRO A 74 -14.80 -24.93 -16.26
CA PRO A 74 -15.98 -24.19 -16.68
C PRO A 74 -16.05 -22.77 -16.07
N LEU A 75 -16.38 -21.78 -16.90
CA LEU A 75 -17.06 -20.56 -16.46
C LEU A 75 -18.42 -20.93 -15.86
N ARG A 76 -18.52 -20.99 -14.53
CA ARG A 76 -19.79 -21.15 -13.80
C ARG A 76 -20.05 -20.01 -12.82
N TYR A 77 -19.94 -18.79 -13.32
CA TYR A 77 -20.72 -17.67 -12.80
C TYR A 77 -21.58 -17.07 -13.92
N LEU A 78 -20.99 -16.89 -15.12
CA LEU A 78 -21.67 -16.38 -16.30
C LEU A 78 -22.79 -17.28 -16.88
N SER A 79 -22.79 -18.59 -16.62
CA SER A 79 -23.81 -19.51 -17.16
C SER A 79 -25.07 -19.65 -16.30
N LEU A 80 -25.08 -19.13 -15.07
CA LEU A 80 -26.26 -19.13 -14.20
C LEU A 80 -27.09 -17.84 -14.29
N VAL A 81 -26.54 -16.79 -14.91
CA VAL A 81 -27.26 -15.52 -15.11
C VAL A 81 -27.32 -15.21 -16.60
N LYS A 82 -28.05 -16.03 -17.35
CA LYS A 82 -28.48 -15.64 -18.69
C LYS A 82 -29.53 -14.53 -18.53
N GLY A 83 -29.13 -13.28 -18.78
CA GLY A 83 -30.07 -12.25 -19.25
C GLY A 83 -30.33 -11.04 -18.37
N ASP A 84 -29.50 -10.70 -17.38
CA ASP A 84 -29.66 -9.42 -16.67
C ASP A 84 -28.51 -8.43 -16.93
N PRO A 85 -28.71 -7.40 -17.77
CA PRO A 85 -27.74 -6.34 -18.00
C PRO A 85 -27.54 -5.41 -16.78
N LYS A 86 -28.18 -5.70 -15.63
CA LYS A 86 -28.09 -4.91 -14.39
C LYS A 86 -27.15 -5.43 -13.30
N LEU A 87 -26.43 -6.53 -13.49
CA LEU A 87 -25.29 -6.85 -12.61
C LEU A 87 -24.18 -5.84 -12.87
N LEU A 88 -24.33 -4.67 -12.26
CA LEU A 88 -23.38 -3.58 -12.26
C LEU A 88 -22.07 -4.09 -11.64
N LYS A 89 -20.95 -3.50 -12.05
CA LYS A 89 -19.61 -3.74 -11.48
C LYS A 89 -19.61 -3.75 -9.93
N ASP A 90 -20.53 -3.00 -9.33
CA ASP A 90 -20.78 -2.90 -7.88
C ASP A 90 -21.23 -4.21 -7.19
N GLU A 91 -21.72 -5.20 -7.94
CA GLU A 91 -22.18 -6.49 -7.40
C GLU A 91 -21.11 -7.60 -7.51
N LEU A 92 -19.96 -7.32 -8.14
CA LEU A 92 -18.82 -8.23 -8.20
C LEU A 92 -18.03 -8.14 -6.89
N ALA A 93 -18.23 -9.12 -6.02
CA ALA A 93 -17.43 -9.29 -4.81
C ALA A 93 -16.58 -10.55 -4.90
N VAL A 94 -15.28 -10.42 -4.62
CA VAL A 94 -14.32 -11.52 -4.53
C VAL A 94 -14.05 -11.89 -3.09
N HIS A 95 -13.82 -13.19 -2.87
CA HIS A 95 -13.44 -13.73 -1.57
C HIS A 95 -11.92 -13.93 -1.52
N VAL A 96 -11.21 -13.01 -0.88
CA VAL A 96 -9.77 -13.07 -0.69
C VAL A 96 -9.46 -12.69 0.76
N PRO A 97 -9.06 -13.65 1.60
CA PRO A 97 -8.53 -13.33 2.91
C PRO A 97 -7.24 -12.48 2.78
N VAL A 98 -7.19 -11.37 3.51
CA VAL A 98 -6.04 -10.48 3.58
C VAL A 98 -5.45 -10.54 5.00
N LEU A 99 -4.32 -11.20 5.17
CA LEU A 99 -3.67 -11.35 6.47
C LEU A 99 -2.84 -10.11 6.80
N MET A 100 -2.98 -9.60 8.03
CA MET A 100 -2.31 -8.41 8.52
C MET A 100 -1.31 -8.74 9.62
N TYR A 101 -0.03 -8.50 9.30
CA TYR A 101 1.11 -8.62 10.19
C TYR A 101 1.72 -7.24 10.47
N HIS A 102 2.49 -7.15 11.55
CA HIS A 102 3.30 -5.96 11.89
C HIS A 102 4.71 -6.43 12.25
N HIS A 103 5.00 -6.65 13.54
CA HIS A 103 6.29 -7.14 13.98
C HIS A 103 6.44 -8.65 13.83
N ILE A 104 7.57 -9.08 13.27
CA ILE A 104 8.06 -10.45 13.34
C ILE A 104 9.31 -10.46 14.22
N ARG A 105 9.13 -10.72 15.51
CA ARG A 105 10.19 -10.54 16.52
C ARG A 105 10.04 -11.48 17.71
N LYS A 106 11.16 -11.80 18.36
CA LYS A 106 11.16 -12.59 19.59
C LYS A 106 10.33 -11.89 20.67
N MET A 107 9.46 -12.66 21.33
CA MET A 107 8.71 -12.17 22.48
C MET A 107 9.63 -11.82 23.64
N LYS A 108 9.34 -10.72 24.33
CA LYS A 108 10.07 -10.30 25.52
C LYS A 108 9.11 -10.30 26.72
N PRO A 109 9.58 -10.66 27.93
CA PRO A 109 8.74 -10.63 29.14
C PRO A 109 8.06 -9.27 29.36
N LYS A 110 8.78 -8.17 29.05
CA LYS A 110 8.29 -6.79 29.21
C LYS A 110 7.25 -6.31 28.19
N PHE A 111 6.92 -7.10 27.17
CA PHE A 111 5.92 -6.70 26.18
C PHE A 111 4.54 -6.59 26.82
N THR A 112 3.89 -5.44 26.61
CA THR A 112 2.49 -5.20 27.00
C THR A 112 1.54 -6.02 26.13
N SER A 113 0.26 -6.10 26.50
CA SER A 113 -0.76 -6.72 25.64
C SER A 113 -0.83 -6.04 24.26
N LYS A 114 -0.61 -4.73 24.20
CA LYS A 114 -0.57 -3.97 22.95
C LYS A 114 0.64 -4.35 22.09
N ASP A 115 1.78 -4.60 22.69
CA ASP A 115 2.97 -5.07 21.94
C ASP A 115 2.75 -6.47 21.38
N ARG A 116 2.15 -7.35 22.17
CA ARG A 116 1.92 -8.77 21.83
C ARG A 116 0.91 -8.93 20.71
N GLN A 117 -0.18 -8.16 20.70
CA GLN A 117 -1.20 -8.25 19.64
C GLN A 117 -0.72 -7.85 18.23
N TYR A 118 0.46 -7.22 18.13
CA TYR A 118 1.08 -6.81 16.86
C TYR A 118 2.45 -7.46 16.65
N SER A 119 2.75 -8.53 17.41
CA SER A 119 4.00 -9.27 17.27
C SER A 119 3.69 -10.74 17.02
N VAL A 120 4.40 -11.34 16.08
CA VAL A 120 4.48 -12.79 15.86
C VAL A 120 5.94 -13.19 15.97
N THR A 121 6.25 -14.34 16.57
CA THR A 121 7.62 -14.85 16.63
C THR A 121 8.08 -15.31 15.25
N PRO A 122 9.40 -15.23 14.92
CA PRO A 122 9.92 -15.78 13.68
C PRO A 122 9.55 -17.25 13.46
N GLU A 123 9.56 -18.04 14.54
CA GLU A 123 9.25 -19.46 14.52
C GLU A 123 7.77 -19.71 14.16
N HIS A 124 6.83 -19.00 14.79
CA HIS A 124 5.41 -19.11 14.44
C HIS A 124 5.11 -18.55 13.05
N PHE A 125 5.74 -17.43 12.65
CA PHE A 125 5.57 -16.88 11.31
C PHE A 125 6.02 -17.89 10.24
N GLN A 126 7.19 -18.51 10.42
CA GLN A 126 7.65 -19.57 9.53
C GLN A 126 6.66 -20.74 9.47
N ALA A 127 6.18 -21.22 10.62
CA ALA A 127 5.22 -22.32 10.68
C ALA A 127 3.89 -21.97 9.96
N GLN A 128 3.42 -20.73 10.09
CA GLN A 128 2.24 -20.22 9.40
C GLN A 128 2.44 -20.21 7.88
N MET A 129 3.56 -19.67 7.38
CA MET A 129 3.85 -19.62 5.95
C MET A 129 4.00 -21.03 5.34
N GLU A 130 4.69 -21.93 6.03
CA GLU A 130 4.79 -23.33 5.61
C GLU A 130 3.43 -24.04 5.66
N GLY A 131 2.58 -23.67 6.63
CA GLY A 131 1.18 -24.12 6.72
C GLY A 131 0.35 -23.71 5.50
N LEU A 132 0.46 -22.46 5.04
CA LEU A 132 -0.21 -21.98 3.83
C LEU A 132 0.18 -22.83 2.61
N VAL A 133 1.48 -23.05 2.41
CA VAL A 133 2.00 -23.87 1.31
C VAL A 133 1.46 -25.31 1.39
N ARG A 134 1.53 -25.95 2.57
CA ARG A 134 1.01 -27.31 2.77
C ARG A 134 -0.49 -27.42 2.51
N ALA A 135 -1.26 -26.41 2.88
CA ALA A 135 -2.70 -26.36 2.69
C ALA A 135 -3.13 -25.96 1.27
N GLY A 136 -2.18 -25.64 0.39
CA GLY A 136 -2.41 -25.28 -1.02
C GLY A 136 -2.94 -23.86 -1.23
N TYR A 137 -2.68 -22.94 -0.30
CA TYR A 137 -2.96 -21.52 -0.49
C TYR A 137 -1.96 -20.91 -1.46
N THR A 138 -2.44 -20.00 -2.32
CA THR A 138 -1.63 -19.25 -3.27
C THR A 138 -1.61 -17.78 -2.87
N THR A 139 -0.43 -17.25 -2.58
CA THR A 139 -0.29 -15.81 -2.32
C THR A 139 -0.43 -15.00 -3.59
N ILE A 140 -1.21 -13.93 -3.54
CA ILE A 140 -1.43 -13.00 -4.66
C ILE A 140 -0.78 -11.63 -4.39
N THR A 141 -0.68 -10.84 -5.45
CA THR A 141 -0.31 -9.42 -5.42
C THR A 141 -1.56 -8.54 -5.22
N PRO A 142 -1.41 -7.29 -4.74
CA PRO A 142 -2.50 -6.33 -4.72
C PRO A 142 -3.10 -6.06 -6.11
N ARG A 143 -2.28 -6.07 -7.17
CA ARG A 143 -2.75 -5.92 -8.55
C ARG A 143 -3.66 -7.07 -9.00
N GLU A 144 -3.31 -8.32 -8.68
CA GLU A 144 -4.18 -9.47 -8.95
C GLU A 144 -5.53 -9.36 -8.19
N LEU A 145 -5.53 -8.76 -6.99
CA LEU A 145 -6.76 -8.48 -6.24
C LEU A 145 -7.58 -7.36 -6.89
N GLU A 146 -6.95 -6.26 -7.29
CA GLU A 146 -7.58 -5.15 -8.01
C GLU A 146 -8.26 -5.64 -9.30
N GLU A 147 -7.52 -6.33 -10.17
CA GLU A 147 -8.03 -6.85 -11.43
C GLU A 147 -9.23 -7.79 -11.21
N ALA A 148 -9.21 -8.59 -10.13
CA ALA A 148 -10.32 -9.46 -9.77
C ALA A 148 -11.55 -8.69 -9.26
N ILE A 149 -11.35 -7.65 -8.44
CA ILE A 149 -12.43 -6.74 -7.99
C ILE A 149 -13.07 -6.04 -9.20
N GLU A 150 -12.29 -5.68 -10.19
CA GLU A 150 -12.78 -5.01 -11.40
C GLU A 150 -13.44 -5.95 -12.41
N GLY A 151 -13.39 -7.27 -12.19
CA GLY A 151 -13.90 -8.28 -13.11
C GLY A 151 -12.99 -8.53 -14.32
N ASN A 152 -11.77 -8.01 -14.31
CA ASN A 152 -10.80 -8.08 -15.41
C ASN A 152 -9.75 -9.20 -15.23
N GLY A 153 -9.66 -9.80 -14.04
CA GLY A 153 -8.69 -10.84 -13.69
C GLY A 153 -9.31 -12.09 -13.07
N THR A 154 -8.57 -13.20 -13.10
CA THR A 154 -8.94 -14.45 -12.42
C THR A 154 -8.03 -14.70 -11.23
N LEU A 155 -8.61 -15.07 -10.08
CA LEU A 155 -7.85 -15.46 -8.90
C LEU A 155 -7.42 -16.94 -8.97
N PRO A 156 -6.24 -17.29 -8.42
CA PRO A 156 -5.86 -18.69 -8.27
C PRO A 156 -6.77 -19.41 -7.26
N LYS A 157 -6.64 -20.75 -7.18
CA LYS A 157 -7.30 -21.50 -6.11
C LYS A 157 -6.72 -21.09 -4.75
N LYS A 158 -7.60 -20.94 -3.76
CA LYS A 158 -7.26 -20.54 -2.38
C LYS A 158 -6.36 -19.29 -2.34
N PRO A 159 -6.81 -18.15 -2.90
CA PRO A 159 -6.02 -16.94 -2.91
C PRO A 159 -5.89 -16.39 -1.48
N VAL A 160 -4.72 -15.84 -1.14
CA VAL A 160 -4.49 -15.10 0.11
C VAL A 160 -3.55 -13.94 -0.17
N LEU A 161 -3.80 -12.78 0.44
CA LEU A 161 -2.89 -11.63 0.36
C LEU A 161 -2.20 -11.43 1.71
N LEU A 162 -0.87 -11.39 1.71
CA LEU A 162 -0.08 -11.14 2.92
C LEU A 162 0.29 -9.66 3.00
N THR A 163 -0.09 -8.98 4.08
CA THR A 163 0.19 -7.57 4.32
C THR A 163 1.05 -7.36 5.56
N PHE A 164 2.01 -6.44 5.48
CA PHE A 164 2.91 -6.09 6.57
C PHE A 164 2.93 -4.58 6.76
N ASP A 165 2.51 -4.10 7.93
CA ASP A 165 2.40 -2.67 8.23
C ASP A 165 3.66 -2.12 8.90
N ASP A 166 3.86 -0.82 8.75
CA ASP A 166 4.89 0.06 9.33
C ASP A 166 6.26 0.02 8.63
N GLY A 167 6.69 -1.10 8.05
CA GLY A 167 7.99 -1.20 7.38
C GLY A 167 9.16 -1.47 8.33
N TYR A 168 8.96 -2.32 9.34
CA TYR A 168 9.99 -2.71 10.30
C TYR A 168 11.16 -3.44 9.64
N LYS A 169 12.36 -3.29 10.21
CA LYS A 169 13.59 -3.94 9.73
C LYS A 169 13.45 -5.46 9.59
N GLU A 170 12.72 -6.12 10.49
CA GLU A 170 12.44 -7.55 10.40
C GLU A 170 11.68 -7.99 9.14
N HIS A 171 10.97 -7.10 8.45
CA HIS A 171 10.35 -7.40 7.16
C HIS A 171 11.40 -7.74 6.09
N SER A 172 12.54 -7.04 6.13
CA SER A 172 13.68 -7.35 5.26
C SER A 172 14.53 -8.48 5.83
N THR A 173 14.85 -8.47 7.12
CA THR A 173 15.86 -9.39 7.67
C THR A 173 15.33 -10.77 8.05
N ILE A 174 14.02 -10.95 8.20
CA ILE A 174 13.39 -12.22 8.62
C ILE A 174 12.33 -12.64 7.61
N VAL A 175 11.36 -11.76 7.32
CA VAL A 175 10.20 -12.11 6.48
C VAL A 175 10.62 -12.39 5.04
N LEU A 176 11.34 -11.46 4.39
CA LEU A 176 11.73 -11.59 2.99
C LEU A 176 12.52 -12.89 2.70
N PRO A 177 13.52 -13.31 3.49
CA PRO A 177 14.18 -14.61 3.31
C PRO A 177 13.23 -15.81 3.36
N ILE A 178 12.25 -15.80 4.27
CA ILE A 178 11.25 -16.88 4.38
C ILE A 178 10.34 -16.88 3.15
N LEU A 179 9.83 -15.71 2.75
CA LEU A 179 8.98 -15.58 1.56
C LEU A 179 9.71 -16.00 0.28
N LYS A 180 10.99 -15.63 0.13
CA LYS A 180 11.85 -16.08 -0.99
C LYS A 180 11.98 -17.60 -1.03
N ARG A 181 12.29 -18.24 0.10
CA ARG A 181 12.44 -19.70 0.20
C ARG A 181 11.15 -20.45 -0.15
N LEU A 182 10.00 -19.88 0.18
CA LEU A 182 8.69 -20.48 -0.03
C LEU A 182 7.99 -19.97 -1.32
N ASN A 183 8.63 -19.07 -2.07
CA ASN A 183 8.08 -18.39 -3.25
C ASN A 183 6.70 -17.76 -3.00
N LEU A 184 6.58 -17.04 -1.88
CA LEU A 184 5.35 -16.36 -1.46
C LEU A 184 5.42 -14.87 -1.76
N LYS A 185 4.31 -14.32 -2.24
CA LYS A 185 4.12 -12.90 -2.53
C LYS A 185 3.54 -12.16 -1.32
N ALA A 186 3.89 -10.89 -1.15
CA ALA A 186 3.35 -10.03 -0.10
C ALA A 186 3.37 -8.55 -0.50
N ILE A 187 2.74 -7.72 0.31
CA ILE A 187 2.80 -6.25 0.23
C ILE A 187 3.30 -5.66 1.55
N TYR A 188 4.23 -4.72 1.47
CA TYR A 188 4.77 -3.99 2.62
C TYR A 188 4.28 -2.54 2.59
N PHE A 189 3.56 -2.11 3.62
CA PHE A 189 3.13 -0.73 3.80
C PHE A 189 4.17 0.04 4.61
N ILE A 190 4.80 1.02 3.99
CA ILE A 190 5.97 1.72 4.52
C ILE A 190 5.59 3.11 5.01
N ILE A 191 6.00 3.45 6.24
CA ILE A 191 6.02 4.83 6.72
C ILE A 191 7.21 5.53 6.03
N SER A 192 6.93 6.48 5.14
CA SER A 192 7.96 7.01 4.23
C SER A 192 8.96 7.96 4.89
N ASP A 193 8.59 8.66 5.97
CA ASP A 193 9.53 9.47 6.74
C ASP A 193 10.36 8.58 7.68
N MET A 194 11.49 8.14 7.14
CA MET A 194 12.45 7.28 7.83
C MET A 194 13.05 7.92 9.09
N THR A 195 12.92 9.24 9.29
CA THR A 195 13.43 9.91 10.50
C THR A 195 12.57 9.67 11.72
N LYS A 196 11.30 9.27 11.54
CA LYS A 196 10.34 9.10 12.64
C LYS A 196 10.50 7.80 13.39
N VAL A 197 11.21 6.83 12.80
CA VAL A 197 11.08 5.44 13.21
C VAL A 197 12.43 4.72 13.21
N ASN A 198 13.11 4.80 14.37
CA ASN A 198 14.38 4.15 14.69
C ASN A 198 14.25 2.62 14.85
N ALA A 199 13.72 1.92 13.84
CA ALA A 199 13.71 0.45 13.73
C ALA A 199 13.24 -0.03 12.34
N HIS A 200 13.10 0.86 11.37
CA HIS A 200 12.50 0.56 10.07
C HIS A 200 13.55 0.17 9.04
N MET A 201 13.08 -0.37 7.93
CA MET A 201 13.92 -0.71 6.78
C MET A 201 14.67 0.52 6.28
N SER A 202 15.92 0.33 5.84
CA SER A 202 16.64 1.36 5.10
C SER A 202 16.11 1.44 3.66
N VAL A 203 16.44 2.53 2.95
CA VAL A 203 16.18 2.68 1.51
C VAL A 203 16.66 1.46 0.73
N LYS A 204 17.87 0.98 1.00
CA LYS A 204 18.44 -0.22 0.38
C LYS A 204 17.60 -1.47 0.67
N MET A 205 17.10 -1.65 1.90
CA MET A 205 16.25 -2.79 2.25
C MET A 205 14.90 -2.74 1.53
N ILE A 206 14.33 -1.56 1.33
CA ILE A 206 13.09 -1.35 0.57
C ILE A 206 13.33 -1.73 -0.90
N GLN A 207 14.40 -1.22 -1.51
CA GLN A 207 14.79 -1.54 -2.89
C GLN A 207 15.06 -3.04 -3.07
N GLU A 208 15.76 -3.69 -2.14
CA GLU A 208 16.03 -5.14 -2.20
C GLU A 208 14.75 -5.99 -2.05
N ALA A 209 13.78 -5.51 -1.26
CA ALA A 209 12.49 -6.16 -1.13
C ALA A 209 11.69 -6.03 -2.44
N ASP A 210 11.62 -4.83 -3.00
CA ASP A 210 10.94 -4.55 -4.26
C ASP A 210 11.51 -5.35 -5.43
N GLN A 211 12.84 -5.28 -5.63
CA GLN A 211 13.58 -5.98 -6.68
C GLN A 211 13.54 -7.50 -6.56
N SER A 212 13.02 -8.05 -5.46
CA SER A 212 12.82 -9.50 -5.34
C SER A 212 11.76 -10.05 -6.28
N GLY A 213 10.85 -9.19 -6.78
CA GLY A 213 9.68 -9.60 -7.56
C GLY A 213 8.59 -10.30 -6.73
N LEU A 214 8.78 -10.45 -5.42
CA LEU A 214 7.82 -11.07 -4.49
C LEU A 214 7.09 -10.05 -3.61
N ILE A 215 7.71 -8.88 -3.37
CA ILE A 215 7.17 -7.86 -2.49
C ILE A 215 6.71 -6.66 -3.31
N THR A 216 5.46 -6.25 -3.11
CA THR A 216 4.98 -4.94 -3.54
C THR A 216 5.24 -3.92 -2.43
N ILE A 217 5.89 -2.79 -2.76
CA ILE A 217 6.03 -1.66 -1.84
C ILE A 217 4.81 -0.75 -1.95
N ALA A 218 4.28 -0.34 -0.80
CA ALA A 218 3.05 0.44 -0.68
C ALA A 218 3.15 1.50 0.42
N SER A 219 2.22 2.46 0.42
CA SER A 219 2.26 3.60 1.35
C SER A 219 1.55 3.31 2.68
N HIS A 220 2.17 3.74 3.79
CA HIS A 220 1.55 3.79 5.11
C HIS A 220 1.54 5.19 5.72
N THR A 221 1.32 6.21 4.87
CA THR A 221 1.54 7.63 5.16
C THR A 221 2.99 8.03 5.40
N ARG A 222 3.21 9.33 5.49
CA ARG A 222 4.52 9.90 5.75
C ARG A 222 4.98 9.71 7.19
N GLU A 223 4.16 10.08 8.17
CA GLU A 223 4.55 10.14 9.60
C GLU A 223 3.65 9.28 10.51
N HIS A 224 2.80 8.43 9.93
CA HIS A 224 1.90 7.53 10.66
C HIS A 224 0.85 8.20 11.59
N PRO A 225 0.13 9.27 11.17
CA PRO A 225 -0.89 9.90 12.00
C PRO A 225 -2.28 9.24 11.88
N PHE A 226 -3.17 9.55 12.81
CA PHE A 226 -4.60 9.25 12.70
C PHE A 226 -5.26 10.18 11.66
N LEU A 227 -5.28 9.80 10.38
CA LEU A 227 -5.71 10.66 9.26
C LEU A 227 -7.12 11.25 9.46
N ALA A 228 -8.07 10.49 9.99
CA ALA A 228 -9.44 10.97 10.22
C ALA A 228 -9.53 12.10 11.27
N ARG A 229 -8.45 12.36 12.02
CA ARG A 229 -8.35 13.43 13.03
C ARG A 229 -7.61 14.67 12.54
N LEU A 230 -7.07 14.63 11.32
CA LEU A 230 -6.32 15.75 10.74
C LEU A 230 -7.22 16.66 9.90
N SER A 231 -6.82 17.93 9.80
CA SER A 231 -7.32 18.82 8.76
C SER A 231 -6.80 18.38 7.39
N SER A 232 -7.49 18.72 6.30
CA SER A 232 -7.00 18.42 4.94
C SER A 232 -5.61 18.99 4.68
N ALA A 233 -5.30 20.21 5.18
CA ALA A 233 -3.99 20.83 5.03
C ALA A 233 -2.86 20.00 5.68
N SER A 234 -3.13 19.30 6.79
CA SER A 234 -2.16 18.41 7.43
C SER A 234 -2.21 16.98 6.88
N ARG A 235 -3.35 16.56 6.33
CA ARG A 235 -3.59 15.19 5.85
C ARG A 235 -3.06 14.94 4.45
N VAL A 236 -3.27 15.87 3.51
CA VAL A 236 -2.84 15.71 2.12
C VAL A 236 -1.33 15.47 2.00
N PRO A 237 -0.44 16.21 2.72
CA PRO A 237 1.00 15.92 2.70
C PRO A 237 1.37 14.53 3.21
N GLN A 238 0.55 13.93 4.08
CA GLN A 238 0.78 12.59 4.60
C GLN A 238 0.46 11.51 3.55
N ILE A 239 -0.51 11.77 2.68
CA ILE A 239 -0.97 10.83 1.64
C ILE A 239 -0.12 10.98 0.37
N VAL A 240 -0.02 12.20 -0.16
CA VAL A 240 0.69 12.51 -1.41
C VAL A 240 2.20 12.44 -1.20
N GLY A 241 2.71 13.07 -0.14
CA GLY A 241 4.14 13.08 0.14
C GLY A 241 4.71 11.66 0.35
N SER A 242 3.92 10.76 0.95
CA SER A 242 4.33 9.37 1.12
C SER A 242 4.46 8.63 -0.21
N LYS A 243 3.54 8.87 -1.13
CA LYS A 243 3.60 8.32 -2.50
C LYS A 243 4.88 8.78 -3.18
N GLU A 244 5.09 10.10 -3.26
CA GLU A 244 6.22 10.70 -3.96
C GLU A 244 7.58 10.30 -3.39
N GLU A 245 7.69 10.17 -2.06
CA GLU A 245 8.92 9.73 -1.40
C GLU A 245 9.23 8.26 -1.72
N LEU A 246 8.23 7.39 -1.69
CA LEU A 246 8.41 5.97 -1.99
C LEU A 246 8.67 5.72 -3.49
N GLU A 247 7.97 6.43 -4.39
CA GLU A 247 8.18 6.34 -5.84
C GLU A 247 9.62 6.74 -6.23
N LYS A 248 10.22 7.71 -5.52
CA LYS A 248 11.65 8.06 -5.70
C LYS A 248 12.59 6.95 -5.22
N ILE A 249 12.18 6.14 -4.24
CA ILE A 249 13.00 5.05 -3.70
C ILE A 249 12.97 3.84 -4.62
N VAL A 250 11.78 3.45 -5.10
CA VAL A 250 11.59 2.22 -5.92
C VAL A 250 11.61 2.47 -7.43
N GLU A 251 11.61 3.74 -7.85
CA GLU A 251 11.68 4.16 -9.26
C GLU A 251 10.51 3.67 -10.14
N HIS A 252 9.36 3.40 -9.53
CA HIS A 252 8.10 3.10 -10.21
C HIS A 252 6.90 3.61 -9.38
N PRO A 253 5.70 3.71 -9.97
CA PRO A 253 4.51 4.21 -9.27
C PRO A 253 4.10 3.34 -8.07
N ILE A 254 3.52 3.96 -7.05
CA ILE A 254 2.95 3.29 -5.87
C ILE A 254 1.42 3.34 -5.94
N TYR A 255 0.75 2.19 -5.96
CA TYR A 255 -0.70 2.10 -6.16
C TYR A 255 -1.49 1.81 -4.90
N ASP A 256 -0.86 1.31 -3.83
CA ASP A 256 -1.58 0.79 -2.67
C ASP A 256 -1.33 1.60 -1.41
N PHE A 257 -2.35 1.70 -0.56
CA PHE A 257 -2.31 2.50 0.66
C PHE A 257 -2.94 1.78 1.85
N ALA A 258 -2.30 1.77 3.02
CA ALA A 258 -2.92 1.32 4.27
C ALA A 258 -3.12 2.49 5.24
N TYR A 259 -4.30 2.56 5.88
CA TYR A 259 -4.63 3.63 6.83
C TYR A 259 -4.01 3.33 8.21
N PRO A 260 -3.11 4.20 8.74
CA PRO A 260 -2.59 4.05 10.10
C PRO A 260 -3.71 3.92 11.13
N PHE A 261 -3.61 2.90 12.00
CA PHE A 261 -4.62 2.58 13.00
C PHE A 261 -6.03 2.31 12.45
N GLY A 262 -6.18 2.10 11.14
CA GLY A 262 -7.49 2.07 10.48
C GLY A 262 -8.25 3.40 10.53
N SER A 263 -7.54 4.52 10.71
CA SER A 263 -8.14 5.84 10.88
C SER A 263 -8.54 6.44 9.54
N TRP A 264 -9.75 6.14 9.08
CA TRP A 264 -10.31 6.67 7.84
C TRP A 264 -11.78 7.10 8.00
N ASN A 265 -12.24 7.92 7.06
CA ASN A 265 -13.64 8.22 6.78
C ASN A 265 -13.77 8.51 5.26
N GLN A 266 -14.98 8.79 4.77
CA GLN A 266 -15.18 9.00 3.32
C GLN A 266 -14.29 10.12 2.75
N VAL A 267 -14.04 11.19 3.51
CA VAL A 267 -13.16 12.28 3.06
C VAL A 267 -11.71 11.79 2.91
N VAL A 268 -11.21 10.99 3.85
CA VAL A 268 -9.88 10.37 3.74
C VAL A 268 -9.81 9.42 2.54
N ALA A 269 -10.84 8.60 2.32
CA ALA A 269 -10.89 7.67 1.19
C ALA A 269 -10.85 8.41 -0.16
N ASN A 270 -11.63 9.48 -0.30
CA ASN A 270 -11.63 10.32 -1.51
C ASN A 270 -10.27 11.01 -1.74
N GLU A 271 -9.57 11.42 -0.68
CA GLU A 271 -8.23 12.00 -0.82
C GLU A 271 -7.17 10.96 -1.21
N VAL A 272 -7.31 9.71 -0.75
CA VAL A 272 -6.46 8.58 -1.18
C VAL A 272 -6.73 8.25 -2.66
N GLU A 273 -7.99 8.19 -3.08
CA GLU A 273 -8.37 8.03 -4.48
C GLU A 273 -7.82 9.17 -5.35
N ALA A 274 -8.01 10.43 -4.93
CA ALA A 274 -7.54 11.61 -5.65
C ALA A 274 -6.00 11.69 -5.75
N ALA A 275 -5.28 11.07 -4.81
CA ALA A 275 -3.82 10.94 -4.88
C ALA A 275 -3.36 9.81 -5.84
N GLY A 276 -4.29 9.17 -6.55
CA GLY A 276 -4.00 8.15 -7.56
C GLY A 276 -3.64 6.79 -6.99
N TYR A 277 -4.07 6.47 -5.76
CA TYR A 277 -4.02 5.10 -5.25
C TYR A 277 -5.17 4.27 -5.85
N ALA A 278 -4.89 3.01 -6.15
CA ALA A 278 -5.82 2.02 -6.66
C ALA A 278 -6.65 1.35 -5.55
N LEU A 279 -5.99 1.00 -4.44
CA LEU A 279 -6.57 0.28 -3.31
C LEU A 279 -6.23 0.96 -1.97
N GLY A 280 -7.17 0.86 -1.03
CA GLY A 280 -7.04 1.34 0.34
C GLY A 280 -7.35 0.24 1.36
N PHE A 281 -6.44 -0.02 2.30
CA PHE A 281 -6.51 -1.12 3.26
C PHE A 281 -6.87 -0.62 4.66
N GLY A 282 -8.04 -1.04 5.16
CA GLY A 282 -8.53 -0.78 6.52
C GLY A 282 -8.17 -1.89 7.50
N ILE A 283 -8.79 -1.88 8.68
CA ILE A 283 -8.58 -2.92 9.72
C ILE A 283 -9.86 -3.68 10.08
N ARG A 284 -10.95 -3.46 9.33
CA ARG A 284 -12.21 -4.16 9.57
C ARG A 284 -12.04 -5.64 9.21
N LEU A 285 -12.54 -6.53 10.06
CA LEU A 285 -12.50 -7.97 9.82
C LEU A 285 -13.38 -8.36 8.63
N GLY A 286 -12.86 -9.25 7.77
CA GLY A 286 -13.58 -9.86 6.65
C GLY A 286 -12.65 -10.22 5.48
N SER A 287 -13.21 -10.87 4.47
CA SER A 287 -12.51 -11.36 3.27
C SER A 287 -13.25 -11.07 1.96
N ILE A 288 -14.34 -10.31 2.02
CA ILE A 288 -15.17 -9.97 0.86
C ILE A 288 -14.81 -8.56 0.40
N HIS A 289 -14.46 -8.44 -0.88
CA HIS A 289 -14.01 -7.21 -1.51
C HIS A 289 -14.71 -7.00 -2.85
N GLY A 290 -15.33 -5.84 -3.04
CA GLY A 290 -15.85 -5.38 -4.33
C GLY A 290 -15.49 -3.92 -4.57
N ASP A 291 -15.91 -3.37 -5.71
CA ASP A 291 -15.56 -2.01 -6.16
C ASP A 291 -15.93 -0.94 -5.10
N SER A 292 -17.12 -1.05 -4.49
CA SER A 292 -17.58 -0.19 -3.38
C SER A 292 -16.71 -0.24 -2.10
N SER A 293 -15.84 -1.25 -1.98
CA SER A 293 -14.93 -1.43 -0.85
C SER A 293 -13.45 -1.25 -1.20
N ARG A 294 -13.12 -0.85 -2.44
CA ARG A 294 -11.74 -0.77 -2.95
C ARG A 294 -10.81 0.11 -2.10
N TYR A 295 -11.36 1.15 -1.46
CA TYR A 295 -10.64 2.06 -0.54
C TYR A 295 -10.89 1.74 0.94
N GLN A 296 -11.39 0.55 1.26
CA GLN A 296 -11.64 0.10 2.63
C GLN A 296 -11.54 -1.43 2.73
N LEU A 297 -10.54 -2.00 2.06
CA LEU A 297 -10.30 -3.44 2.06
C LEU A 297 -10.15 -3.95 3.50
N ARG A 298 -10.88 -5.02 3.77
CA ARG A 298 -10.91 -5.71 5.05
C ARG A 298 -9.66 -6.55 5.26
N ARG A 299 -9.25 -6.73 6.51
CA ARG A 299 -8.06 -7.50 6.87
C ARG A 299 -8.31 -8.35 8.09
N ILE A 300 -7.61 -9.47 8.17
CA ILE A 300 -7.62 -10.41 9.28
C ILE A 300 -6.29 -10.24 10.01
N ARG A 301 -6.35 -9.73 11.24
CA ARG A 301 -5.17 -9.65 12.10
C ARG A 301 -4.72 -11.05 12.46
N VAL A 302 -3.41 -11.31 12.38
CA VAL A 302 -2.82 -12.57 12.83
C VAL A 302 -2.10 -12.36 14.16
N LEU A 303 -2.37 -13.24 15.13
CA LEU A 303 -1.73 -13.26 16.44
C LEU A 303 -0.62 -14.32 16.49
N ASP A 304 0.31 -14.13 17.45
CA ASP A 304 1.35 -15.12 17.72
C ASP A 304 0.75 -16.46 18.16
N GLY A 305 1.23 -17.56 17.58
CA GLY A 305 0.77 -18.92 17.89
C GLY A 305 -0.53 -19.34 17.21
N GLU A 306 -1.20 -18.47 16.46
CA GLU A 306 -2.34 -18.86 15.64
C GLU A 306 -1.92 -19.73 14.46
N ASP A 307 -2.70 -20.78 14.20
CA ASP A 307 -2.67 -21.46 12.91
C ASP A 307 -3.56 -20.67 11.93
N VAL A 308 -2.93 -20.15 10.88
CA VAL A 308 -3.62 -19.35 9.86
C VAL A 308 -4.54 -20.21 8.98
N VAL A 309 -4.31 -21.51 8.83
CA VAL A 309 -5.11 -22.34 7.92
C VAL A 309 -6.57 -22.48 8.38
N PRO A 310 -6.87 -22.85 9.64
CA PRO A 310 -8.24 -22.86 10.14
C PRO A 310 -8.92 -21.48 10.08
N ILE A 311 -8.17 -20.41 10.33
CA ILE A 311 -8.68 -19.03 10.22
C ILE A 311 -9.11 -18.77 8.78
N LEU A 312 -8.23 -19.04 7.81
CA LEU A 312 -8.53 -18.84 6.40
C LEU A 312 -9.71 -19.68 5.92
N ASP A 313 -9.86 -20.91 6.42
CA ASP A 313 -10.99 -21.77 6.06
C ASP A 313 -12.34 -21.20 6.55
N LEU A 314 -12.36 -20.46 7.67
CA LEU A 314 -13.56 -19.71 8.11
C LEU A 314 -13.92 -18.58 7.14
N PHE A 315 -12.92 -17.94 6.53
CA PHE A 315 -13.09 -16.79 5.64
C PHE A 315 -13.15 -17.16 4.15
N SER A 316 -12.85 -18.43 3.81
CA SER A 316 -12.84 -18.96 2.44
C SER A 316 -14.11 -19.72 2.07
N LYS A 317 -14.93 -20.12 3.05
CA LYS A 317 -16.25 -20.68 2.79
C LYS A 317 -17.14 -19.57 2.23
N LYS A 318 -17.59 -19.74 0.98
CA LYS A 318 -18.81 -19.06 0.52
C LYS A 318 -19.90 -19.43 1.53
N GLY A 319 -20.70 -18.46 1.97
CA GLY A 319 -21.93 -18.80 2.68
C GLY A 319 -22.68 -19.80 1.82
N ASP A 320 -22.96 -20.99 2.38
CA ASP A 320 -23.76 -22.02 1.74
C ASP A 320 -25.16 -21.50 1.38
#